data_AF-A0AAU4FU63-F1
#
_entry.id   AF-A0AAU4FU63-F1
#
_cell.length_a   1.000
_cell.length_b   1.000
_cell.length_c   1.000
_cell.angle_alpha   90.00
_cell.angle_beta   90.00
_cell.angle_gamma   90.00
#
_symmetry.space_group_name_H-M   'P 1'
#
loop_
_entity.id
_entity.type
_entity.pdbx_description
1 polymer ?
#
loop_
_entity_poly.entity_id
_entity_poly.type
_entity_poly.pdbx_seq_one_letter_code
_entity_poly.pdbx_strand_id
1 'polypeptide(L)' 'MEGRTAPLADGGRLWALTRAHVVTYGREWHFDVRDGGVPWPGGRAEVFRVPPDTAPRFDKGRNAQTRWVFG' A
#
# COMPACT_ATOMS: atom_id res chain seq x y z
N MET A 1 -4.36 5.69 -9.46
CA MET A 1 -2.92 6.01 -9.37
C MET A 1 -2.18 4.96 -10.17
N GLU A 2 -1.10 5.36 -10.82
CA GLU A 2 -0.17 4.44 -11.46
C GLU A 2 1.22 4.68 -10.83
N GLY A 3 2.03 3.63 -10.76
CA GLY A 3 3.33 3.68 -10.13
C GLY A 3 4.07 2.35 -10.25
N ARG A 4 5.39 2.38 -10.23
CA ARG A 4 6.20 1.16 -10.17
C ARG A 4 6.23 0.58 -8.77
N THR A 5 6.13 -0.74 -8.67
CA THR A 5 6.26 -1.46 -7.40
C THR A 5 7.70 -1.37 -6.89
N ALA A 6 7.86 -1.24 -5.57
CA ALA A 6 9.13 -1.34 -4.88
C ALA A 6 8.97 -2.22 -3.63
N PRO A 7 9.88 -3.17 -3.37
CA PRO A 7 9.81 -4.01 -2.18
C PRO A 7 9.92 -3.17 -0.90
N LEU A 8 9.16 -3.56 0.12
CA LEU A 8 9.16 -2.96 1.44
C LEU A 8 9.45 -4.03 2.48
N ALA A 9 10.69 -4.07 2.96
CA ALA A 9 11.13 -4.98 4.02
C ALA A 9 11.49 -4.28 5.33
N ASP A 10 11.34 -2.94 5.39
CA ASP A 10 11.64 -2.16 6.59
C ASP A 10 10.63 -2.46 7.70
N GLY A 11 11.11 -3.06 8.80
CA GLY A 11 10.26 -3.53 9.89
C GLY A 11 9.42 -2.41 10.53
N GLY A 12 9.98 -1.21 10.70
CA GLY A 12 9.27 -0.07 11.28
C GLY A 12 8.10 0.39 10.42
N ARG A 13 8.31 0.49 9.10
CA ARG A 13 7.26 0.82 8.13
C ARG A 13 6.20 -0.26 8.02
N LEU A 14 6.59 -1.54 8.07
CA LEU A 14 5.65 -2.65 8.07
C LEU A 14 4.76 -2.63 9.32
N TRP A 15 5.34 -2.37 10.50
CA TRP A 15 4.57 -2.19 11.73
C TRP A 15 3.57 -1.03 11.64
N ALA A 16 3.99 0.10 11.08
CA ALA A 16 3.09 1.24 10.87
C ALA A 16 1.94 0.89 9.90
N LEU A 17 2.23 0.15 8.83
CA LEU A 17 1.23 -0.30 7.86
C LEU A 17 0.19 -1.21 8.51
N THR A 18 0.61 -2.21 9.28
CA THR A 18 -0.31 -3.10 10.00
C THR A 18 -1.27 -2.31 10.89
N ARG A 19 -0.76 -1.33 11.65
CA ARG A 19 -1.60 -0.51 12.53
C ARG A 19 -2.62 0.31 11.74
N ALA A 20 -2.20 0.93 10.63
CA ALA A 20 -3.09 1.69 9.76
C ALA A 20 -4.16 0.80 9.10
N HIS A 21 -3.79 -0.43 8.75
CA HIS A 21 -4.72 -1.40 8.17
C HIS A 21 -5.82 -1.78 9.16
N VAL A 22 -5.47 -2.04 10.42
CA VAL A 22 -6.44 -2.30 11.50
C VAL A 22 -7.37 -1.11 11.74
N VAL A 23 -6.86 0.12 11.71
CA VAL A 23 -7.71 1.32 11.84
C VAL A 23 -8.74 1.41 10.71
N THR A 24 -8.38 0.96 9.51
CA THR A 24 -9.23 1.05 8.32
C THR A 24 -10.25 -0.08 8.26
N TYR A 25 -9.85 -1.31 8.60
CA TYR A 25 -10.63 -2.52 8.31
C TYR A 25 -11.10 -3.27 9.56
N GLY A 26 -10.60 -2.94 10.74
CA GLY A 26 -10.91 -3.63 11.98
C GLY A 26 -9.81 -4.58 12.46
N ARG A 27 -9.95 -5.06 13.70
CA ARG A 27 -8.91 -5.88 14.36
C ARG A 27 -8.77 -7.27 13.77
N GLU A 28 -9.78 -7.80 13.09
CA GLU A 28 -9.67 -9.10 12.43
C GLU A 28 -8.70 -9.08 11.23
N TRP A 29 -8.35 -7.89 10.73
CA TRP A 29 -7.39 -7.67 9.65
C TRP A 29 -5.97 -7.35 10.15
N HIS A 30 -5.63 -7.75 11.37
CA HIS A 30 -4.27 -7.58 11.89
C HIS A 30 -3.29 -8.62 11.33
N PHE A 31 -2.07 -8.16 11.00
CA PHE A 31 -0.97 -9.01 10.54
C PHE A 31 0.27 -8.81 11.41
N ASP A 32 0.88 -9.88 11.88
CA ASP A 32 2.19 -9.80 12.54
C ASP A 32 3.29 -9.45 11.54
N VAL A 33 4.36 -8.82 12.02
CA VAL A 33 5.56 -8.51 11.24
C VAL A 33 6.75 -9.27 11.82
N ARG A 34 7.43 -10.07 11.00
CA ARG A 34 8.66 -10.80 11.35
C ARG A 34 9.63 -10.82 10.17
N ASP A 35 10.91 -10.66 10.45
CA ASP A 35 12.00 -10.76 9.46
C ASP A 35 11.75 -9.98 8.16
N GLY A 36 11.27 -8.75 8.30
CA GLY A 36 11.00 -7.85 7.17
C GLY A 36 9.81 -8.26 6.29
N GLY A 37 8.86 -9.06 6.78
CA GLY A 37 7.62 -9.35 6.09
C GLY A 37 6.51 -9.84 7.02
N VAL A 38 5.44 -10.35 6.43
CA VAL A 38 4.27 -10.86 7.17
C VAL A 38 4.29 -12.39 7.15
N PRO A 39 4.28 -13.09 8.30
CA PRO A 39 4.20 -14.53 8.33
C PRO A 39 2.92 -15.06 7.65
N TRP A 40 3.06 -16.14 6.89
CA TRP A 40 1.95 -16.83 6.22
C TRP A 40 2.15 -18.35 6.36
N PRO A 41 1.10 -19.20 6.33
CA PRO A 41 1.26 -20.65 6.47
C PRO A 41 2.25 -21.29 5.46
N GLY A 42 2.47 -20.65 4.31
CA GLY A 42 3.46 -21.07 3.30
C GLY A 42 4.82 -20.38 3.37
N GLY A 43 5.12 -19.64 4.44
CA GLY A 43 6.38 -18.91 4.61
C GLY A 43 6.15 -17.43 4.98
N ARG A 44 6.55 -16.52 4.09
CA ARG A 44 6.47 -15.08 4.32
C ARG A 44 5.79 -14.39 3.13
N ALA A 45 4.80 -13.56 3.41
CA ALA A 45 4.25 -12.63 2.43
C ALA A 45 5.17 -11.41 2.31
N GLU A 46 5.60 -11.13 1.07
CA GLU A 46 6.36 -9.94 0.74
C GLU A 46 5.44 -8.76 0.52
N VAL A 47 5.84 -7.61 1.04
CA VAL A 47 5.06 -6.37 0.95
C VAL A 47 5.72 -5.45 -0.05
N PHE A 48 4.91 -4.84 -0.91
CA PHE A 48 5.37 -3.88 -1.91
C PHE A 48 4.68 -2.54 -1.67
N ARG A 49 5.44 -1.46 -1.83
CA ARG A 49 4.88 -0.12 -1.97
C ARG A 49 4.74 0.24 -3.44
N VAL A 50 3.71 1.01 -3.77
CA VAL A 50 3.49 1.57 -5.10
C VAL A 50 3.51 3.10 -4.96
N PRO A 51 4.69 3.75 -4.97
CA PRO A 51 4.75 5.21 -5.03
C PRO A 51 4.07 5.70 -6.31
N PRO A 52 3.22 6.74 -6.24
CA PRO A 52 2.63 7.33 -7.44
C PRO A 52 3.71 7.89 -8.35
N ASP A 53 3.69 7.49 -9.61
CA ASP A 53 4.29 8.25 -10.70
C ASP A 53 3.22 9.18 -11.30
N THR A 54 1.97 8.74 -11.32
CA THR A 54 0.82 9.51 -11.84
C THR A 54 -0.45 9.27 -11.02
N ALA A 55 -1.32 10.27 -11.00
CA ALA A 55 -2.68 10.14 -10.48
C ALA A 55 -3.67 10.81 -11.44
N PRO A 56 -4.54 10.05 -12.10
CA PRO A 56 -5.68 10.61 -12.82
C PRO A 56 -6.88 10.83 -11.87
N ARG A 57 -7.59 11.95 -12.04
CA ARG A 57 -8.95 12.18 -11.54
C ARG A 57 -9.89 12.34 -12.72
N PHE A 58 -11.03 11.69 -12.60
CA PHE A 58 -12.10 11.75 -13.58
C PHE A 58 -13.31 12.48 -12.98
N ASP A 59 -13.83 13.46 -13.71
CA ASP A 59 -15.10 14.13 -13.42
C ASP A 59 -16.16 13.61 -14.39
N LYS A 60 -17.04 12.75 -13.88
CA LYS A 60 -18.14 12.16 -14.65
C LYS A 60 -19.19 13.19 -15.08
N GLY A 61 -19.38 14.27 -14.32
CA GLY A 61 -20.39 15.29 -14.64
C GLY A 61 -19.96 16.19 -15.80
N ARG A 62 -18.66 16.48 -15.91
CA ARG A 62 -18.10 17.33 -16.97
C ARG A 62 -17.44 16.56 -18.11
N ASN A 63 -17.40 15.23 -18.03
CA ASN A 63 -16.60 14.37 -18.92
C ASN A 63 -15.15 14.85 -19.04
N ALA A 64 -14.55 15.24 -17.89
CA ALA A 64 -13.22 15.83 -17.84
C ALA A 64 -12.23 14.94 -17.07
N GLN A 65 -10.94 15.08 -17.40
CA GLN A 65 -9.85 14.39 -16.73
C GLN A 65 -8.77 15.38 -16.31
N THR A 66 -8.25 15.22 -15.09
CA THR A 66 -7.03 15.87 -14.61
C THR A 66 -5.99 14.80 -14.32
N ARG A 67 -4.75 15.01 -14.76
CA ARG A 67 -3.63 14.12 -14.48
C ARG A 67 -2.55 14.87 -13.71
N TRP A 68 -2.21 14.36 -12.52
CA TRP A 68 -1.01 14.76 -11.78
C TRP A 68 0.13 13.81 -12.11
N VAL A 69 1.34 14.36 -12.23
CA VAL A 69 2.60 13.63 -12.42
C VAL A 69 3.50 13.97 -11.25
N PHE A 70 4.15 12.96 -10.68
CA PHE A 70 5.02 13.08 -9.51
C PHE A 70 6.46 12.76 -9.91
N GLY A 71 7.43 13.47 -9.32
CA GLY A 71 8.87 13.34 -9.59
C GLY A 71 9.68 13.88 -8.42
#